data_AF-A0AAN6GNN3-F1
#
_entry.id   AF-A0AAN6GNN3-F1
#
_cell.length_a   1.000
_cell.length_b   1.000
_cell.length_c   1.000
_cell.angle_alpha   90.00
_cell.angle_beta   90.00
_cell.angle_gamma   90.00
#
_symmetry.space_group_name_H-M   'P 1'
#
loop_
_entity.id
_entity.type
_entity.pdbx_description
1 polymer ?
#
loop_
_entity_poly.entity_id
_entity_poly.type
_entity_poly.pdbx_seq_one_letter_code
_entity_poly.pdbx_strand_id
1 'polypeptide(L)'
;MLLRPTLRLLAQQAYKPSIRFPDRSQHQQQQHSAGSELHPHPAAPPEIVKDFSHFQEVFSSGPHFHPEKLQSASGSASASSSGGGGGASSGAEVVEDVHDLPPRFWKTSSLLIEEDEMELIMSGGASSRA
;
A
#
# COMPACT_ATOMS: atom_id res chain seq x y z
N MET A 1 52.44 -2.29 24.62
CA MET A 1 52.16 -2.70 23.23
C MET A 1 50.96 -1.89 22.75
N LEU A 2 51.13 -1.02 21.75
CA LEU A 2 50.00 -0.23 21.21
C LEU A 2 49.17 -1.12 20.27
N LEU A 3 47.90 -1.33 20.62
CA LEU A 3 46.95 -2.12 19.86
C LEU A 3 46.54 -1.32 18.61
N ARG A 4 46.96 -1.77 17.43
CA ARG A 4 46.58 -1.12 16.17
C ARG A 4 45.11 -1.46 15.86
N PRO A 5 44.24 -0.46 15.66
CA PRO A 5 42.85 -0.72 15.29
C PRO A 5 42.82 -1.40 13.92
N THR A 6 42.02 -2.45 13.80
CA THR A 6 41.89 -3.20 12.55
C THR A 6 41.14 -2.38 11.51
N LEU A 7 41.41 -2.62 10.22
CA LEU A 7 40.73 -1.93 9.11
C LEU A 7 39.21 -2.05 9.18
N ARG A 8 38.70 -3.16 9.72
CA ARG A 8 37.27 -3.39 9.96
C ARG A 8 36.68 -2.39 10.97
N LEU A 9 37.44 -1.99 11.99
CA LEU A 9 37.02 -1.05 13.02
C LEU A 9 37.01 0.39 12.48
N LEU A 10 38.00 0.74 11.65
CA LEU A 10 38.04 2.05 10.97
C LEU A 10 36.89 2.22 9.96
N ALA A 11 36.53 1.18 9.22
CA ALA A 11 35.42 1.21 8.26
C ALA A 11 34.05 1.44 8.94
N GLN A 12 33.84 0.87 10.14
CA GLN A 12 32.61 1.05 10.91
C GLN A 12 32.44 2.48 11.47
N GLN A 13 33.54 3.19 11.71
CA GLN A 13 33.49 4.57 12.21
C GLN A 13 33.28 5.60 11.08
N ALA A 14 33.66 5.28 9.84
CA ALA A 14 33.57 6.20 8.71
C ALA A 14 32.17 6.26 8.05
N TYR A 15 31.39 5.17 8.11
CA TYR A 15 30.13 5.07 7.37
C TYR A 15 28.91 5.42 8.24
N LYS A 16 28.77 6.71 8.58
CA LYS A 16 27.48 7.26 9.02
C LYS A 16 26.95 8.17 7.91
N PRO A 17 25.82 7.83 7.25
CA PRO A 17 25.25 8.69 6.21
C PRO A 17 24.87 10.05 6.81
N SER A 18 25.13 11.13 6.09
CA SER A 18 24.79 12.50 6.49
C SER A 18 23.28 12.75 6.55
N ILE A 19 22.50 11.89 5.89
CA ILE A 19 21.05 11.95 5.87
C ILE A 19 20.51 11.01 6.96
N ARG A 20 19.79 11.59 7.92
CA ARG A 20 18.98 10.83 8.87
C ARG A 20 17.54 10.85 8.39
N PHE A 21 17.01 9.69 8.05
CA PHE A 21 15.59 9.57 7.78
C PHE A 21 14.81 9.82 9.08
N PRO A 22 13.74 10.63 9.06
CA PRO A 22 12.80 10.68 10.15
C PRO A 22 12.30 9.28 10.46
N ASP A 23 12.25 8.92 11.74
CA ASP A 23 11.69 7.65 12.14
C ASP A 23 10.21 7.60 11.75
N ARG A 24 9.82 6.61 10.94
CA ARG A 24 8.44 6.39 10.50
C ARG A 24 7.46 6.25 11.67
N SER A 25 7.95 5.85 12.85
CA SER A 25 7.13 5.73 14.07
C SER A 25 6.64 7.07 14.62
N GLN A 26 7.37 8.17 14.38
CA GLN A 26 7.04 9.50 14.89
C GLN A 26 5.84 10.12 14.17
N HIS A 27 5.61 9.77 12.91
CA HIS A 27 4.52 10.32 12.09
C HIS A 27 3.16 9.72 12.46
N GLN A 28 3.11 8.43 12.85
CA GLN A 28 1.87 7.81 13.33
C GLN A 28 1.41 8.41 14.65
N GLN A 29 2.35 8.81 15.51
CA GLN A 29 2.00 9.42 16.79
C GLN A 29 1.41 10.81 16.65
N GLN A 30 1.65 11.58 15.60
CA GLN A 30 1.08 12.94 15.47
C GLN A 30 -0.31 12.96 14.83
N GLN A 31 -0.64 11.95 14.01
CA GLN A 31 -1.95 11.86 13.35
C GLN A 31 -2.95 11.04 14.17
N HIS A 32 -2.46 10.17 15.06
CA HIS A 32 -3.27 9.35 15.98
C HIS A 32 -2.77 9.47 17.44
N SER A 33 -2.23 10.63 17.82
CA SER A 33 -1.85 10.90 19.22
C SER A 33 -3.08 10.85 20.11
N ALA A 34 -3.17 9.81 20.94
CA ALA A 34 -3.56 9.72 22.36
C ALA A 34 -4.50 10.77 23.01
N GLY A 35 -5.30 11.49 22.24
CA GLY A 35 -6.20 12.56 22.68
C GLY A 35 -7.23 12.98 21.63
N SER A 36 -7.12 12.51 20.38
CA SER A 36 -8.24 12.55 19.42
C SER A 36 -9.22 11.43 19.77
N GLU A 37 -10.36 11.79 20.32
CA GLU A 37 -11.52 10.89 20.41
C GLU A 37 -11.79 10.32 19.01
N LEU A 38 -11.81 9.00 18.90
CA LEU A 38 -12.15 8.33 17.64
C LEU A 38 -13.55 8.82 17.26
N HIS A 39 -13.72 9.29 16.03
CA HIS A 39 -15.00 9.78 15.53
C HIS A 39 -15.36 9.05 14.24
N PRO A 40 -16.66 8.87 13.95
CA PRO A 40 -17.08 8.28 12.69
C PRO A 40 -16.66 9.21 11.53
N HIS A 41 -16.24 8.61 10.42
CA HIS A 41 -15.87 9.36 9.23
C HIS A 41 -17.08 10.12 8.66
N PRO A 42 -16.94 11.37 8.17
CA PRO A 42 -18.06 12.18 7.70
C PRO A 42 -18.83 11.60 6.51
N ALA A 43 -18.18 10.74 5.72
CA ALA A 43 -18.80 10.04 4.59
C ALA A 43 -19.30 8.61 4.94
N ALA A 44 -19.33 8.24 6.23
CA ALA A 44 -19.84 6.93 6.63
C ALA A 44 -21.37 6.85 6.46
N PRO A 45 -21.92 5.70 6.01
CA PRO A 45 -23.36 5.46 5.99
C PRO A 45 -24.01 5.75 7.35
N PRO A 46 -25.25 6.28 7.37
CA PRO A 46 -25.90 6.74 8.60
C PRO A 46 -26.15 5.60 9.60
N GLU A 47 -26.17 4.35 9.15
CA GLU A 47 -26.26 3.16 9.99
C GLU A 47 -24.98 2.97 10.81
N ILE A 48 -23.82 3.06 10.17
CA ILE A 48 -22.51 2.88 10.81
C ILE A 48 -22.18 4.04 11.76
N VAL A 49 -22.66 5.25 11.45
CA VAL A 49 -22.52 6.41 12.34
C VAL A 49 -23.27 6.20 13.67
N LYS A 50 -24.45 5.56 13.63
CA LYS A 50 -25.25 5.27 14.83
C LYS A 50 -24.60 4.18 15.71
N ASP A 51 -24.03 3.15 15.07
CA ASP A 51 -23.44 1.99 15.74
C ASP A 51 -21.94 2.15 16.03
N PHE A 52 -21.39 3.37 15.92
CA PHE A 52 -19.96 3.62 16.02
C PHE A 52 -19.35 3.23 17.38
N SER A 53 -20.12 3.32 18.48
CA SER A 53 -19.69 2.86 19.80
C SER A 53 -19.43 1.35 19.83
N HIS A 54 -20.28 0.57 19.15
CA HIS A 54 -20.10 -0.87 19.03
C HIS A 54 -18.87 -1.22 18.19
N PHE A 55 -18.59 -0.45 17.14
CA PHE A 55 -17.34 -0.60 16.37
C PHE A 55 -16.09 -0.38 17.23
N GLN A 56 -16.10 0.60 18.14
CA GLN A 56 -14.97 0.83 19.05
C GLN A 56 -14.75 -0.35 20.01
N GLU A 57 -15.84 -0.93 20.52
CA GLU A 57 -15.80 -2.11 21.39
C GLU A 57 -15.24 -3.33 20.66
N VAL A 58 -15.77 -3.64 19.48
CA VAL A 58 -15.31 -4.75 18.65
C VAL A 58 -13.84 -4.56 18.24
N PHE A 59 -13.44 -3.34 17.85
CA PHE A 59 -12.05 -3.02 17.51
C PHE A 59 -11.09 -3.24 18.68
N SER A 60 -11.49 -2.84 19.89
CA SER A 60 -10.67 -3.02 21.11
C SER A 60 -10.59 -4.48 21.54
N SER A 61 -11.60 -5.29 21.22
CA SER A 61 -11.70 -6.70 21.62
C SER A 61 -10.75 -7.65 20.86
N GLY A 62 -10.01 -7.18 19.86
CA GLY A 62 -9.01 -7.99 19.16
C GLY A 62 -9.57 -8.82 17.99
N PRO A 63 -8.75 -9.67 17.34
CA PRO A 63 -8.98 -10.11 15.97
C PRO A 63 -10.17 -11.06 15.85
N HIS A 64 -11.32 -10.52 15.46
CA HIS A 64 -12.51 -11.28 15.14
C HIS A 64 -12.82 -11.19 13.65
N PHE A 65 -12.00 -11.90 12.87
CA PHE A 65 -12.43 -12.37 11.56
C PHE A 65 -13.51 -13.45 11.79
N HIS A 66 -14.77 -13.01 11.82
CA HIS A 66 -15.92 -13.90 11.80
C HIS A 66 -16.35 -14.06 10.34
N PRO A 67 -15.88 -15.10 9.62
CA PRO A 67 -16.21 -15.31 8.21
C PRO A 67 -17.72 -15.43 7.97
N GLU A 68 -18.50 -15.74 9.01
CA GLU A 68 -19.96 -15.85 8.94
C GLU A 68 -20.69 -14.49 8.84
N LYS A 69 -20.02 -13.38 9.18
CA LYS A 69 -20.57 -12.02 8.99
C LYS A 69 -20.30 -11.45 7.60
N LEU A 70 -19.58 -12.18 6.74
CA LEU A 70 -19.42 -11.84 5.33
C LEU A 70 -20.72 -12.19 4.60
N GLN A 71 -21.72 -11.31 4.68
CA GLN A 71 -22.82 -11.36 3.72
C GLN A 71 -22.24 -11.13 2.33
N SER A 72 -22.18 -12.19 1.53
CA SER A 72 -21.89 -12.09 0.11
C SER A 72 -22.93 -11.16 -0.50
N ALA A 73 -22.50 -10.00 -1.00
CA ALA A 73 -23.35 -9.08 -1.77
C ALA A 73 -23.69 -9.73 -3.12
N SER A 74 -24.47 -10.80 -3.09
CA SER A 74 -25.17 -11.32 -4.25
C SER A 74 -26.37 -10.42 -4.48
N GLY A 75 -26.26 -9.51 -5.46
CA GLY A 75 -27.42 -8.80 -5.98
C GLY A 75 -27.24 -7.31 -6.26
N SER A 76 -26.38 -6.94 -7.20
CA SER A 76 -26.68 -5.86 -8.17
C SER A 76 -25.75 -5.98 -9.38
N ALA A 77 -25.87 -7.10 -10.09
CA ALA A 77 -25.56 -7.11 -11.52
C ALA A 77 -26.81 -6.59 -12.23
N SER A 78 -26.79 -5.32 -12.63
CA SER A 78 -27.82 -4.74 -13.50
C SER A 78 -27.14 -4.13 -14.71
N ALA A 79 -27.27 -4.87 -15.81
CA ALA A 79 -27.32 -4.43 -17.21
C ALA A 79 -26.22 -3.47 -17.69
N SER A 80 -25.26 -4.07 -18.39
CA SER A 80 -24.56 -3.44 -19.50
C SER A 80 -25.54 -2.85 -20.52
N SER A 81 -25.53 -1.53 -20.67
CA SER A 81 -26.05 -0.86 -21.87
C SER A 81 -24.90 -0.17 -22.58
N SER A 82 -24.49 -0.79 -23.69
CA SER A 82 -23.67 -0.23 -24.76
C SER A 82 -24.20 1.12 -25.23
N GLY A 83 -23.33 2.13 -25.35
CA GLY A 83 -23.71 3.41 -25.93
C GLY A 83 -22.59 4.44 -26.01
N GLY A 84 -21.70 4.24 -26.99
CA GLY A 84 -21.06 5.26 -27.84
C GLY A 84 -20.63 6.63 -27.28
N GLY A 85 -19.35 6.92 -27.52
CA GLY A 85 -18.99 8.13 -28.26
C GLY A 85 -18.47 9.32 -27.45
N GLY A 86 -17.14 9.44 -27.42
CA GLY A 86 -16.39 10.66 -27.73
C GLY A 86 -16.73 11.96 -27.01
N GLY A 87 -15.78 12.47 -26.23
CA GLY A 87 -15.73 13.89 -25.94
C GLY A 87 -14.91 14.22 -24.70
N ALA A 88 -13.71 14.74 -24.94
CA ALA A 88 -12.85 15.36 -23.95
C ALA A 88 -13.63 16.30 -23.01
N SER A 89 -13.69 15.97 -21.72
CA SER A 89 -13.79 16.97 -20.67
C SER A 89 -13.30 16.38 -19.34
N SER A 90 -12.41 17.12 -18.70
CA SER A 90 -11.86 16.95 -17.36
C SER A 90 -12.81 16.30 -16.34
N GLY A 91 -12.69 15.00 -16.16
CA GLY A 91 -13.29 14.21 -15.09
C GLY A 91 -12.51 12.92 -14.99
N ALA A 92 -12.13 12.49 -13.79
CA ALA A 92 -11.34 11.28 -13.60
C ALA A 92 -12.18 10.04 -13.96
N GLU A 93 -12.14 9.66 -15.23
CA GLU A 93 -12.68 8.41 -15.74
C GLU A 93 -11.88 7.25 -15.14
N VAL A 94 -12.58 6.39 -14.39
CA VAL A 94 -11.99 5.19 -13.78
C VAL A 94 -11.65 4.25 -14.92
N VAL A 95 -10.34 4.06 -15.13
CA VAL A 95 -9.82 3.19 -16.17
C VAL A 95 -9.71 1.77 -15.62
N GLU A 96 -10.26 0.79 -16.32
CA GLU A 96 -10.22 -0.63 -15.91
C GLU A 96 -8.87 -1.29 -16.21
N ASP A 97 -8.20 -0.89 -17.30
CA ASP A 97 -6.87 -1.39 -17.68
C ASP A 97 -5.77 -0.36 -17.36
N VAL A 98 -4.64 -0.85 -16.84
CA VAL A 98 -3.47 -0.04 -16.52
C VAL A 98 -2.82 0.53 -17.79
N HIS A 99 -2.91 -0.19 -18.92
CA HIS A 99 -2.30 0.25 -20.19
C HIS A 99 -3.07 1.37 -20.90
N ASP A 100 -4.34 1.56 -20.54
CA ASP A 100 -5.18 2.66 -21.01
C ASP A 100 -4.81 4.00 -20.34
N LEU A 101 -4.06 3.96 -19.23
CA LEU A 101 -3.52 5.16 -18.60
C LEU A 101 -2.43 5.81 -19.47
N PRO A 102 -2.19 7.13 -19.30
CA PRO A 102 -1.09 7.80 -19.97
C PRO A 102 0.25 7.06 -19.74
N PRO A 103 1.10 6.89 -20.77
CA PRO A 103 2.30 6.05 -20.71
C PRO A 103 3.26 6.35 -19.57
N ARG A 104 3.26 7.58 -19.04
CA ARG A 104 4.07 7.97 -17.87
C ARG A 104 3.75 7.16 -16.60
N PHE A 105 2.56 6.58 -16.51
CA PHE A 105 2.09 5.87 -15.31
C PHE A 105 2.39 4.37 -15.32
N TRP A 106 2.56 3.76 -16.50
CA TRP A 106 2.83 2.31 -16.61
C TRP A 106 4.17 1.99 -17.29
N LYS A 107 4.73 2.90 -18.10
CA LYS A 107 6.03 2.74 -18.76
C LYS A 107 7.17 3.27 -17.88
N THR A 108 7.24 2.80 -16.64
CA THR A 108 8.34 3.12 -15.71
C THR A 108 9.44 2.07 -15.79
N SER A 109 10.68 2.46 -15.48
CA SER A 109 11.82 1.54 -15.48
C SER A 109 11.69 0.39 -14.48
N SER A 110 10.80 0.51 -13.50
CA SER A 110 10.53 -0.53 -12.50
C SER A 110 9.44 -1.51 -12.91
N LEU A 111 8.60 -1.16 -13.88
CA LEU A 111 7.49 -1.99 -14.37
C LEU A 111 7.82 -2.67 -15.71
N LEU A 112 8.86 -2.20 -16.40
CA LEU A 112 9.39 -2.84 -17.60
C LEU A 112 10.40 -3.91 -17.17
N ILE A 113 10.07 -5.16 -17.50
CA ILE A 113 10.98 -6.30 -17.31
C ILE A 113 12.07 -6.20 -18.38
N GLU A 114 13.33 -6.16 -17.95
CA GLU A 114 14.49 -6.22 -18.83
C GLU A 114 14.71 -7.65 -19.35
N GLU A 115 15.36 -7.81 -20.50
CA GLU A 115 15.60 -9.13 -21.11
C GLU A 115 16.37 -10.05 -20.15
N ASP A 116 17.40 -9.54 -19.47
CA ASP A 116 18.18 -10.30 -18.49
C ASP A 116 17.31 -10.82 -17.31
N GLU A 117 16.32 -10.02 -16.89
CA GLU A 117 15.38 -10.41 -15.85
C GLU A 117 14.39 -11.46 -16.38
N MET A 118 13.92 -11.30 -17.62
CA MET A 118 13.07 -12.28 -18.29
C MET A 118 13.78 -13.63 -18.45
N GLU A 119 15.05 -13.62 -18.87
CA GLU A 119 15.90 -14.81 -18.95
C GLU A 119 16.09 -15.45 -17.57
N LEU A 120 16.29 -14.67 -16.51
CA LEU A 120 16.43 -15.17 -15.15
C LEU A 120 15.13 -15.81 -14.63
N ILE A 121 13.98 -15.22 -14.92
CA ILE A 121 12.66 -15.75 -14.57
C ILE A 121 12.41 -17.05 -15.34
N MET A 122 12.63 -17.06 -16.65
CA MET A 122 12.39 -18.21 -17.52
C MET A 122 13.35 -19.36 -17.26
N SER A 123 14.60 -19.08 -16.89
CA SER A 123 15.59 -20.08 -16.48
C SER A 123 15.37 -20.62 -15.06
N GLY A 124 14.37 -20.10 -14.34
CA GLY A 124 14.03 -20.57 -12.99
C GLY A 124 15.07 -20.18 -11.96
N GLY A 125 15.50 -18.92 -11.94
CA GLY A 125 16.59 -18.35 -11.11
C GLY A 125 16.56 -18.63 -9.60
N ALA A 126 15.52 -19.28 -9.07
CA ALA A 126 15.51 -19.87 -7.74
C ALA A 126 16.42 -21.12 -7.60
N SER A 127 16.77 -21.80 -8.71
CA SER A 127 17.57 -23.04 -8.71
C SER A 127 19.10 -22.79 -8.81
N SER A 128 19.55 -21.58 -9.14
CA SER A 128 20.97 -21.28 -9.43
C SER A 128 21.83 -20.93 -8.20
N ARG A 129 21.28 -21.02 -6.98
CA ARG A 129 22.02 -20.85 -5.72
C ARG A 129 21.86 -22.07 -4.81
N ALA A 130 22.64 -23.11 -5.08
CA ALA A 130 23.00 -24.18 -4.14
C ALA A 130 24.46 -24.56 -4.35
#